data_AF-A0AAE7J978-F1
#
_entry.id   AF-A0AAE7J978-F1
#
_cell.length_a   1.000
_cell.length_b   1.000
_cell.length_c   1.000
_cell.angle_alpha   90.00
_cell.angle_beta   90.00
_cell.angle_gamma   90.00
#
_symmetry.space_group_name_H-M   'P 1'
#
loop_
_entity.id
_entity.type
_entity.pdbx_description
1 polymer ?
#
loop_
_entity_poly.entity_id
_entity_poly.type
_entity_poly.pdbx_seq_one_letter_code
_entity_poly.pdbx_strand_id
1 'polypeptide(L)'
;MAVLTPITTVPVDASTPESVASGPACSLQRSGSLWQLGIEAQELTTAIGLLAQRLETDDVDIRAQALAELEAALLAEEGNKQALAAKADATCWVIEHLRGQAAYRQQQAKRLTDLARSDAGRADALEESLVFVLTQLQPAATRFSFPNHELTSRKSQSVEIDDDEVLDSEWLTVITTTKPDKAAIKEALKAGTEITGARLLSRRSWRIC
;
A
#
# COMPACT_ATOMS: atom_id res chain seq x y z
N MET A 1 24.18 -54.70 50.98
CA MET A 1 23.50 -55.95 50.54
C MET A 1 23.83 -56.14 49.08
N ALA A 2 24.60 -57.18 48.77
CA ALA A 2 24.90 -57.63 47.42
C ALA A 2 23.73 -58.48 46.90
N VAL A 3 23.42 -58.42 45.60
CA VAL A 3 23.32 -59.61 44.75
C VAL A 3 23.69 -59.21 43.31
N LEU A 4 24.59 -60.02 42.73
CA LEU A 4 25.11 -60.02 41.36
C LEU A 4 24.30 -61.00 40.48
N THR A 5 24.10 -60.61 39.20
CA THR A 5 24.12 -61.46 37.95
C THR A 5 23.01 -62.52 37.71
N PRO A 6 22.84 -63.13 36.50
CA PRO A 6 23.37 -62.84 35.14
C PRO A 6 22.36 -62.93 33.94
N ILE A 7 22.79 -62.35 32.81
CA ILE A 7 22.75 -62.72 31.36
C ILE A 7 21.76 -63.81 30.86
N THR A 8 21.08 -63.54 29.73
CA THR A 8 20.92 -64.54 28.64
C THR A 8 20.89 -63.87 27.26
N THR A 9 21.73 -64.39 26.36
CA THR A 9 21.94 -63.99 24.97
C THR A 9 21.41 -65.06 24.00
N VAL A 10 20.67 -64.60 22.98
CA VAL A 10 20.36 -65.18 21.63
C VAL A 10 19.61 -66.54 21.56
N PRO A 11 18.76 -66.79 20.54
CA PRO A 11 19.18 -66.88 19.14
C PRO A 11 18.36 -66.05 18.14
N VAL A 12 19.06 -65.67 17.07
CA VAL A 12 18.50 -65.32 15.76
C VAL A 12 17.87 -66.59 15.21
N ASP A 13 16.61 -66.53 14.79
CA ASP A 13 16.08 -67.49 13.83
C ASP A 13 15.29 -66.76 12.74
N ALA A 14 15.60 -67.15 11.52
CA ALA A 14 15.21 -66.51 10.28
C ALA A 14 14.05 -67.28 9.66
N SER A 15 12.95 -66.58 9.34
CA SER A 15 11.89 -66.91 8.35
C SER A 15 10.67 -66.05 8.74
N THR A 16 9.99 -65.26 7.91
CA THR A 16 9.57 -65.30 6.50
C THR A 16 8.81 -63.96 6.25
N PRO A 17 8.15 -63.73 5.10
CA PRO A 17 8.62 -63.41 3.77
C PRO A 17 8.42 -61.90 3.44
N GLU A 18 8.79 -61.54 2.21
CA GLU A 18 8.64 -60.23 1.55
C GLU A 18 7.34 -59.47 1.89
N SER A 19 7.49 -58.22 2.32
CA SER A 19 6.60 -57.16 1.85
C SER A 19 7.47 -56.04 1.30
N VAL A 20 7.53 -55.98 -0.03
CA VAL A 20 8.13 -54.85 -0.75
C VAL A 20 7.21 -53.66 -0.47
N ALA A 21 7.53 -52.90 0.56
CA ALA A 21 6.94 -51.59 0.76
C ALA A 21 7.50 -50.69 -0.35
N SER A 22 6.82 -50.71 -1.50
CA SER A 22 6.98 -49.73 -2.55
C SER A 22 6.44 -48.40 -1.99
N GLY A 23 7.27 -47.70 -1.22
CA GLY A 23 7.05 -46.30 -0.93
C GLY A 23 6.93 -45.54 -2.26
N PRO A 24 6.16 -44.45 -2.32
CA PRO A 24 6.07 -43.66 -3.54
C PRO A 24 7.48 -43.21 -3.91
N ALA A 25 8.00 -43.75 -5.01
CA ALA A 25 9.24 -43.31 -5.61
C ALA A 25 9.03 -41.88 -6.10
N CYS A 26 9.21 -40.93 -5.19
CA CYS A 26 9.34 -39.53 -5.53
C CYS A 26 10.70 -39.41 -6.21
N SER A 27 10.75 -39.61 -7.53
CA SER A 27 11.92 -39.32 -8.35
C SER A 27 12.07 -37.82 -8.47
N LEU A 28 12.35 -37.15 -7.35
CA LEU A 28 13.01 -35.85 -7.38
C LEU A 28 14.43 -36.13 -7.88
N GLN A 29 14.62 -36.05 -9.20
CA GLN A 29 15.94 -35.80 -9.76
C GLN A 29 16.37 -34.39 -9.31
N ARG A 30 16.84 -34.29 -8.07
CA ARG A 30 17.43 -33.08 -7.51
C ARG A 30 18.92 -33.36 -7.44
N SER A 31 19.63 -33.00 -8.50
CA SER A 31 21.04 -33.31 -8.74
C SER A 31 22.00 -32.42 -7.93
N GLY A 32 21.78 -32.30 -6.62
CA GLY A 32 22.63 -31.50 -5.73
C GLY A 32 22.70 -32.08 -4.32
N SER A 33 23.84 -31.89 -3.64
CA SER A 33 23.97 -32.23 -2.22
C SER A 33 23.08 -31.33 -1.36
N LEU A 34 22.74 -31.75 -0.13
CA LEU A 34 21.98 -30.88 0.81
C LEU A 34 22.65 -29.52 1.02
N TRP A 35 23.98 -29.49 0.99
CA TRP A 35 24.77 -28.26 1.05
C TRP A 35 24.55 -27.36 -0.17
N GLN A 36 24.48 -27.95 -1.36
CA GLN A 36 24.24 -27.22 -2.59
C GLN A 36 22.85 -26.58 -2.61
N LEU A 37 21.83 -27.30 -2.12
CA LEU A 37 20.49 -26.73 -1.95
C LEU A 37 20.45 -25.58 -0.96
N GLY A 38 21.23 -25.66 0.12
CA GLY A 38 21.36 -24.57 1.07
C GLY A 38 21.99 -23.31 0.44
N ILE A 39 23.03 -23.50 -0.39
CA ILE A 39 23.70 -22.41 -1.11
C ILE A 39 22.72 -21.75 -2.10
N GLU A 40 22.04 -22.54 -2.94
CA GLU A 40 21.07 -22.04 -3.92
C GLU A 40 19.93 -21.24 -3.24
N ALA A 41 19.40 -21.74 -2.12
CA ALA A 41 18.35 -21.03 -1.37
C ALA A 41 18.84 -19.69 -0.79
N GLN A 42 20.09 -19.65 -0.29
CA GLN A 42 20.70 -18.42 0.20
C GLN A 42 20.95 -17.42 -0.93
N GLU A 43 21.45 -17.87 -2.08
CA GLU A 43 21.67 -17.04 -3.27
C GLU A 43 20.37 -16.40 -3.76
N LEU A 44 19.29 -17.19 -3.85
CA LEU A 44 17.97 -16.69 -4.21
C LEU A 44 17.46 -15.65 -3.22
N THR A 45 17.59 -15.91 -1.91
CA THR A 45 17.19 -14.96 -0.86
C THR A 45 17.95 -13.65 -0.98
N THR A 46 19.25 -13.73 -1.26
CA THR A 46 20.12 -12.55 -1.41
C THR A 46 19.75 -11.75 -2.67
N ALA A 47 19.47 -12.44 -3.78
CA ALA A 47 19.02 -11.82 -5.03
C ALA A 47 17.67 -11.10 -4.87
N ILE A 48 16.72 -11.71 -4.15
CA ILE A 48 15.44 -11.07 -3.80
C ILE A 48 15.66 -9.80 -2.98
N GLY A 49 16.55 -9.84 -1.97
CA GLY A 49 16.88 -8.67 -1.15
C GLY A 49 17.48 -7.51 -1.96
N LEU A 50 18.40 -7.81 -2.88
CA LEU A 50 19.02 -6.79 -3.75
C LEU A 50 18.00 -6.17 -4.72
N LEU A 51 17.10 -6.99 -5.29
CA LEU A 51 16.03 -6.48 -6.16
C LEU A 51 15.03 -5.63 -5.37
N ALA A 52 14.65 -6.03 -4.16
CA ALA A 52 13.79 -5.23 -3.29
C ALA A 52 14.41 -3.86 -3.00
N GLN A 53 15.70 -3.80 -2.65
CA GLN A 53 16.42 -2.54 -2.42
C GLN A 53 16.46 -1.64 -3.66
N ARG A 54 16.63 -2.21 -4.85
CA ARG A 54 16.59 -1.46 -6.12
C ARG A 54 15.20 -0.92 -6.44
N LEU A 55 14.13 -1.63 -6.07
CA LEU A 55 12.75 -1.17 -6.21
C LEU A 55 12.40 -0.05 -5.22
N GLU A 56 13.01 -0.06 -4.03
CA GLU A 56 12.81 0.95 -2.98
C GLU A 56 13.60 2.26 -3.21
N THR A 57 14.49 2.28 -4.20
CA THR A 57 15.31 3.44 -4.52
C THR A 57 14.46 4.60 -5.08
N ASP A 58 14.78 5.84 -4.69
CA ASP A 58 14.11 7.06 -5.19
C ASP A 58 14.43 7.36 -6.66
N ASP A 59 15.57 6.88 -7.17
CA ASP A 59 15.98 6.98 -8.56
C ASP A 59 15.02 6.20 -9.48
N VAL A 60 14.37 6.96 -10.38
CA VAL A 60 13.35 6.45 -11.31
C VAL A 60 13.97 5.49 -12.33
N ASP A 61 15.21 5.75 -12.78
CA ASP A 61 15.88 4.96 -13.81
C ASP A 61 16.29 3.60 -13.25
N ILE A 62 16.83 3.57 -12.03
CA ILE A 62 17.17 2.32 -11.33
C ILE A 62 15.93 1.45 -11.13
N ARG A 63 14.81 2.04 -10.72
CA ARG A 63 13.55 1.32 -10.53
C ARG A 63 12.99 0.79 -11.85
N ALA A 64 13.04 1.58 -12.92
CA ALA A 64 12.61 1.14 -14.25
C ALA A 64 13.47 -0.03 -14.76
N GLN A 65 14.79 0.01 -14.56
CA GLN A 65 15.70 -1.09 -14.90
C GLN A 65 15.36 -2.36 -14.12
N ALA A 66 15.12 -2.26 -12.81
CA ALA A 66 14.75 -3.42 -11.99
C ALA A 66 13.43 -4.06 -12.44
N LEU A 67 12.44 -3.25 -12.85
CA LEU A 67 11.18 -3.76 -13.41
C LEU A 67 11.40 -4.43 -14.77
N ALA A 68 12.20 -3.84 -15.66
CA ALA A 68 12.54 -4.45 -16.95
C ALA A 68 13.26 -5.79 -16.79
N GLU A 69 14.15 -5.92 -15.80
CA GLU A 69 14.80 -7.19 -15.47
C GLU A 69 13.81 -8.24 -14.95
N LEU A 70 12.86 -7.85 -14.09
CA LEU A 70 11.80 -8.73 -13.62
C LEU A 70 10.91 -9.21 -14.78
N GLU A 71 10.50 -8.29 -15.67
CA GLU A 71 9.71 -8.60 -16.86
C GLU A 71 10.46 -9.58 -17.78
N ALA A 72 11.73 -9.32 -18.05
CA ALA A 72 12.58 -10.23 -18.84
C ALA A 72 12.71 -11.61 -18.18
N ALA A 73 12.86 -11.68 -16.85
CA ALA A 73 12.96 -12.92 -16.10
C ALA A 73 11.66 -13.75 -16.10
N LEU A 74 10.49 -13.10 -16.20
CA LEU A 74 9.20 -13.76 -16.36
C LEU A 74 8.99 -14.25 -17.80
N LEU A 75 9.33 -13.42 -18.79
CA LEU A 75 9.25 -13.79 -20.21
C LEU A 75 10.19 -14.95 -20.57
N ALA A 76 11.36 -15.04 -19.94
CA ALA A 76 12.32 -16.13 -20.16
C ALA A 76 11.77 -17.52 -19.76
N GLU A 77 10.73 -17.59 -18.92
CA GLU A 77 10.07 -18.86 -18.53
C GLU A 77 8.97 -19.29 -19.51
N GLU A 78 8.93 -18.72 -20.72
CA GLU A 78 8.01 -19.15 -21.77
C GLU A 78 8.13 -20.67 -22.03
N GLY A 79 6.99 -21.37 -21.99
CA GLY A 79 6.94 -22.83 -22.12
C GLY A 79 7.15 -23.59 -20.81
N ASN A 80 7.68 -22.96 -19.75
CA ASN A 80 7.87 -23.58 -18.43
C ASN A 80 6.81 -23.10 -17.42
N LYS A 81 5.64 -23.74 -17.45
CA LYS A 81 4.48 -23.34 -16.62
C LYS A 81 4.77 -23.34 -15.11
N GLN A 82 5.58 -24.30 -14.63
CA GLN A 82 5.87 -24.43 -13.19
C GLN A 82 6.80 -23.31 -12.71
N ALA A 83 7.87 -23.02 -13.44
CA ALA A 83 8.78 -21.94 -13.10
C ALA A 83 8.12 -20.56 -13.22
N LEU A 84 7.30 -20.35 -14.26
CA LEU A 84 6.53 -19.12 -14.41
C LEU A 84 5.58 -18.90 -13.23
N ALA A 85 4.82 -19.94 -12.83
CA ALA A 85 3.92 -19.85 -11.69
C ALA A 85 4.66 -19.50 -10.39
N ALA A 86 5.81 -20.14 -10.13
CA ALA A 86 6.61 -19.86 -8.94
C ALA A 86 7.14 -18.41 -8.90
N LYS A 87 7.65 -17.89 -10.03
CA LYS A 87 8.12 -16.49 -10.10
C LYS A 87 6.98 -15.48 -10.00
N ALA A 88 5.83 -15.76 -10.62
CA ALA A 88 4.64 -14.92 -10.54
C ALA A 88 4.10 -14.86 -9.11
N ASP A 89 4.05 -16.00 -8.41
CA ASP A 89 3.61 -16.09 -7.01
C ASP A 89 4.55 -15.31 -6.08
N ALA A 90 5.86 -15.47 -6.23
CA ALA A 90 6.85 -14.66 -5.51
C ALA A 90 6.67 -13.15 -5.76
N THR A 91 6.35 -12.76 -7.01
CA THR A 91 6.08 -11.36 -7.36
C THR A 91 4.80 -10.85 -6.67
N CYS A 92 3.73 -11.64 -6.63
CA CYS A 92 2.51 -11.31 -5.91
C CYS A 92 2.77 -11.06 -4.41
N TRP A 93 3.59 -11.90 -3.78
CA TRP A 93 3.97 -11.72 -2.38
C TRP A 93 4.66 -10.38 -2.11
N VAL A 94 5.60 -9.97 -2.99
CA VAL A 94 6.26 -8.66 -2.89
C VAL A 94 5.25 -7.52 -3.06
N ILE A 95 4.31 -7.63 -4.00
CA ILE A 95 3.27 -6.62 -4.23
C ILE A 95 2.38 -6.46 -2.98
N GLU A 96 1.96 -7.56 -2.37
CA GLU A 96 1.15 -7.55 -1.14
C GLU A 96 1.92 -6.93 0.02
N HIS A 97 3.20 -7.30 0.18
CA HIS A 97 4.06 -6.72 1.19
C HIS A 97 4.16 -5.20 1.06
N LEU A 98 4.43 -4.69 -0.15
CA LEU A 98 4.52 -3.25 -0.42
C LEU A 98 3.18 -2.54 -0.19
N ARG A 99 2.05 -3.14 -0.58
CA ARG A 99 0.71 -2.61 -0.30
C ARG A 99 0.41 -2.55 1.19
N GLY A 100 0.80 -3.57 1.94
CA GLY A 100 0.68 -3.62 3.40
C GLY A 100 1.47 -2.49 4.07
N GLN A 101 2.74 -2.32 3.67
CA GLN A 101 3.56 -1.20 4.16
C GLN A 101 2.94 0.17 3.82
N ALA A 102 2.45 0.35 2.58
CA ALA A 102 1.82 1.59 2.16
C ALA A 102 0.55 1.90 2.99
N ALA A 103 -0.31 0.89 3.21
CA ALA A 103 -1.51 1.03 4.02
C ALA A 103 -1.17 1.40 5.48
N TYR A 104 -0.16 0.76 6.07
CA TYR A 104 0.32 1.09 7.42
C TYR A 104 0.81 2.54 7.49
N ARG A 105 1.65 2.97 6.54
CA ARG A 105 2.17 4.35 6.49
C ARG A 105 1.05 5.37 6.31
N GLN A 106 0.05 5.09 5.47
CA GLN A 106 -1.13 5.94 5.30
C GLN A 106 -1.95 6.08 6.59
N GLN A 107 -2.11 4.99 7.35
CA GLN A 107 -2.80 5.03 8.63
C GLN A 107 -2.04 5.88 9.67
N GLN A 108 -0.71 5.75 9.73
CA GLN A 108 0.12 6.59 10.60
C GLN A 108 0.08 8.06 10.19
N ALA A 109 0.16 8.36 8.89
CA ALA A 109 0.06 9.73 8.37
C ALA A 109 -1.27 10.38 8.77
N LYS A 110 -2.40 9.67 8.57
CA LYS A 110 -3.73 10.15 8.99
C LYS A 110 -3.76 10.47 10.49
N ARG A 111 -3.27 9.55 11.33
CA ARG A 111 -3.19 9.76 12.79
C ARG A 111 -2.38 11.03 13.14
N LEU A 112 -1.23 11.23 12.51
CA LEU A 112 -0.39 12.41 12.77
C LEU A 112 -1.07 13.70 12.29
N THR A 113 -1.76 13.68 11.14
CA THR A 113 -2.56 14.81 10.67
C THR A 113 -3.70 15.14 11.64
N ASP A 114 -4.38 14.14 12.18
CA ASP A 114 -5.47 14.35 13.14
C ASP A 114 -4.95 14.93 14.46
N LEU A 115 -3.79 14.46 14.95
CA LEU A 115 -3.12 15.04 16.12
C LEU A 115 -2.72 16.50 15.88
N ALA A 116 -2.10 16.79 14.74
CA ALA A 116 -1.72 18.16 14.37
C ALA A 116 -2.95 19.08 14.29
N ARG A 117 -4.05 18.60 13.71
CA ARG A 117 -5.33 19.34 13.66
C ARG A 117 -5.88 19.60 15.06
N SER A 118 -5.82 18.61 15.96
CA SER A 118 -6.26 18.77 17.35
C SER A 118 -5.42 19.80 18.09
N ASP A 119 -4.10 19.81 17.91
CA ASP A 119 -3.23 20.78 18.58
C ASP A 119 -3.41 22.19 18.01
N ALA A 120 -3.59 22.32 16.68
CA ALA A 120 -3.97 23.59 16.07
C ALA A 120 -5.29 24.13 16.64
N GLY A 121 -6.34 23.30 16.70
CA GLY A 121 -7.63 23.74 17.26
C GLY A 121 -7.56 24.11 18.76
N ARG A 122 -6.70 23.43 19.54
CA ARG A 122 -6.45 23.81 20.94
C ARG A 122 -5.71 25.14 21.06
N ALA A 123 -4.78 25.41 20.15
CA ALA A 123 -4.07 26.70 20.08
C ALA A 123 -5.03 27.83 19.69
N ASP A 124 -5.87 27.61 18.67
CA ASP A 124 -6.87 28.58 18.21
C ASP A 124 -7.86 28.93 19.33
N ALA A 125 -8.38 27.92 20.05
CA ALA A 125 -9.29 28.15 21.18
C ALA A 125 -8.62 28.92 22.34
N LEU A 126 -7.32 28.68 22.58
CA LEU A 126 -6.57 29.41 23.59
C LEU A 126 -6.32 30.86 23.15
N GLU A 127 -6.01 31.08 21.88
CA GLU A 127 -5.86 32.41 21.29
C GLU A 127 -7.16 33.19 21.41
N GLU A 128 -8.30 32.61 20.99
CA GLU A 128 -9.61 33.24 21.08
C GLU A 128 -9.96 33.63 22.52
N SER A 129 -9.73 32.73 23.48
CA SER A 129 -9.94 32.99 24.90
C SER A 129 -9.04 34.11 25.43
N LEU A 130 -7.76 34.11 25.04
CA LEU A 130 -6.81 35.17 25.43
C LEU A 130 -7.22 36.53 24.84
N VAL A 131 -7.55 36.57 23.55
CA VAL A 131 -8.02 37.78 22.87
C VAL A 131 -9.31 38.29 23.51
N PHE A 132 -10.26 37.41 23.83
CA PHE A 132 -11.48 37.76 24.54
C PHE A 132 -11.19 38.45 25.88
N VAL A 133 -10.34 37.87 26.73
CA VAL A 133 -10.00 38.46 28.04
C VAL A 133 -9.28 39.80 27.86
N LEU A 134 -8.30 39.88 26.96
CA LEU A 134 -7.52 41.11 26.74
C LEU A 134 -8.37 42.26 26.21
N THR A 135 -9.27 41.98 25.26
CA THR A 135 -10.18 43.00 24.69
C THR A 135 -11.25 43.43 25.68
N GLN A 136 -11.70 42.56 26.58
CA GLN A 136 -12.58 42.96 27.68
C GLN A 136 -11.87 43.88 28.69
N LEU A 137 -10.61 43.59 29.02
CA LEU A 137 -9.83 44.42 29.94
C LEU A 137 -9.36 45.74 29.31
N GLN A 138 -9.09 45.76 28.01
CA GLN A 138 -8.58 46.93 27.27
C GLN A 138 -9.26 47.07 25.89
N PRO A 139 -10.50 47.58 25.81
CA PRO A 139 -11.31 47.57 24.58
C PRO A 139 -10.75 48.41 23.43
N ALA A 140 -9.98 49.45 23.74
CA ALA A 140 -9.39 50.34 22.75
C ALA A 140 -7.98 49.91 22.28
N ALA A 141 -7.40 48.87 22.90
CA ALA A 141 -6.06 48.42 22.57
C ALA A 141 -6.04 47.62 21.27
N THR A 142 -5.19 48.02 20.33
CA THR A 142 -5.01 47.34 19.04
C THR A 142 -3.74 46.48 19.00
N ARG A 143 -2.93 46.52 20.06
CA ARG A 143 -1.65 45.84 20.19
C ARG A 143 -1.36 45.53 21.67
N PHE A 144 -0.90 44.31 21.94
CA PHE A 144 -0.43 43.85 23.26
C PHE A 144 1.00 43.33 23.14
N SER A 145 1.92 43.87 23.94
CA SER A 145 3.31 43.43 23.99
C SER A 145 3.56 42.66 25.29
N PHE A 146 4.08 41.45 25.17
CA PHE A 146 4.52 40.59 26.28
C PHE A 146 6.06 40.45 26.26
N PRO A 147 6.69 39.88 27.30
CA PRO A 147 8.15 39.74 27.33
C PRO A 147 8.76 39.02 26.13
N ASN A 148 8.07 38.00 25.60
CA ASN A 148 8.56 37.16 24.50
C ASN A 148 7.62 37.10 23.29
N HIS A 149 6.45 37.75 23.35
CA HIS A 149 5.40 37.62 22.36
C HIS A 149 4.70 38.94 22.12
N GLU A 150 4.07 39.06 20.96
CA GLU A 150 3.30 40.24 20.60
C GLU A 150 2.00 39.81 19.92
N LEU A 151 0.90 40.44 20.32
CA LEU A 151 -0.40 40.25 19.71
C LEU A 151 -0.83 41.55 19.06
N THR A 152 -1.12 41.51 17.76
CA THR A 152 -1.55 42.68 16.98
C THR A 152 -2.89 42.39 16.34
N SER A 153 -3.81 43.35 16.43
CA SER A 153 -5.06 43.30 15.69
C SER A 153 -4.84 43.78 14.26
N ARG A 154 -5.56 43.18 13.30
CA ARG A 154 -5.69 43.70 11.94
C ARG A 154 -7.15 44.01 11.66
N LYS A 155 -7.42 45.06 10.88
CA LYS A 155 -8.76 45.27 10.32
C LYS A 155 -8.94 44.31 9.15
N SER A 156 -9.94 43.45 9.22
CA SER A 156 -10.45 42.70 8.07
C SER A 156 -11.88 43.12 7.81
N GLN A 157 -12.23 43.27 6.53
CA GLN A 157 -13.60 43.50 6.08
C GLN A 157 -14.04 42.25 5.34
N SER A 158 -15.19 41.69 5.73
CA SER A 158 -15.89 40.63 5.01
C SER A 158 -17.27 41.16 4.66
N VAL A 159 -17.75 40.82 3.46
CA VAL A 159 -19.12 41.07 3.06
C VAL A 159 -19.92 39.83 3.46
N GLU A 160 -20.80 39.96 4.43
CA GLU A 160 -21.83 38.95 4.72
C GLU A 160 -23.01 39.22 3.78
N ILE A 161 -23.44 38.18 3.06
CA ILE A 161 -24.60 38.21 2.17
C ILE A 161 -25.70 37.46 2.92
N ASP A 162 -26.71 38.18 3.38
CA ASP A 162 -27.83 37.60 4.15
C ASP A 162 -28.82 36.85 3.25
N ASP A 163 -29.06 37.36 2.03
CA ASP A 163 -29.98 36.80 1.04
C ASP A 163 -29.46 37.12 -0.37
N ASP A 164 -29.14 36.08 -1.14
CA ASP A 164 -28.60 36.16 -2.48
C ASP A 164 -29.68 36.38 -3.56
N GLU A 165 -30.95 36.13 -3.28
CA GLU A 165 -32.05 36.33 -4.24
C GLU A 165 -32.48 37.79 -4.37
N VAL A 166 -32.20 38.61 -3.36
CA VAL A 166 -32.47 40.07 -3.35
C VAL A 166 -31.37 40.85 -4.07
N LEU A 167 -30.19 40.24 -4.27
CA LEU A 167 -29.08 40.90 -4.94
C LEU A 167 -29.41 41.14 -6.41
N ASP A 168 -29.20 42.38 -6.85
CA ASP A 168 -29.33 42.72 -8.27
C ASP A 168 -28.40 41.83 -9.12
N SER A 169 -28.83 41.54 -10.34
CA SER A 169 -28.09 40.66 -11.27
C SER A 169 -26.66 41.13 -11.57
N GLU A 170 -26.33 42.39 -11.28
CA GLU A 170 -24.99 42.95 -11.42
C GLU A 170 -23.97 42.36 -10.42
N TRP A 171 -24.45 41.80 -9.29
CA TRP A 171 -23.63 41.18 -8.24
C TRP A 171 -23.63 39.65 -8.30
N LEU A 172 -24.43 39.06 -9.19
CA LEU A 172 -24.60 37.61 -9.34
C LEU A 172 -23.81 37.08 -10.53
N THR A 173 -23.10 35.96 -10.33
CA THR A 173 -22.38 35.26 -11.41
C THR A 173 -23.13 33.98 -11.80
N VAL A 174 -23.65 33.92 -13.02
CA VAL A 174 -24.36 32.72 -13.53
C VAL A 174 -23.36 31.69 -14.04
N ILE A 175 -23.17 30.60 -13.29
CA ILE A 175 -22.31 29.47 -13.69
C ILE A 175 -23.17 28.39 -14.36
N THR A 176 -23.23 28.40 -15.70
CA THR A 176 -23.87 27.32 -16.47
C THR A 176 -22.86 26.21 -16.76
N THR A 177 -23.01 25.06 -16.09
CA THR A 177 -22.11 23.91 -16.29
C THR A 177 -22.79 22.82 -17.11
N THR A 178 -22.39 22.65 -18.37
CA THR A 178 -22.79 21.52 -19.21
C THR A 178 -21.82 20.35 -19.01
N LYS A 179 -22.32 19.21 -18.50
CA LYS A 179 -21.54 17.97 -18.34
C LYS A 179 -22.06 16.88 -19.28
N PRO A 180 -21.17 16.07 -19.89
CA PRO A 180 -21.60 14.93 -20.69
C PRO A 180 -22.25 13.87 -19.79
N ASP A 181 -23.46 13.45 -20.16
CA ASP A 181 -24.12 12.33 -19.50
C ASP A 181 -23.51 11.01 -19.97
N LYS A 182 -22.51 10.54 -19.21
CA LYS A 182 -21.81 9.29 -19.51
C LYS A 182 -22.71 8.06 -19.43
N ALA A 183 -23.83 8.11 -18.70
CA ALA A 183 -24.75 6.98 -18.61
C ALA A 183 -25.57 6.88 -19.91
N ALA A 184 -26.21 7.97 -20.33
CA ALA A 184 -26.97 8.03 -21.59
C ALA A 184 -26.08 7.73 -22.81
N ILE A 185 -24.86 8.28 -22.85
CA ILE A 185 -23.88 8.01 -23.92
C ILE A 185 -23.51 6.52 -23.94
N LYS A 186 -23.31 5.89 -22.78
CA LYS A 186 -22.96 4.46 -22.68
C LYS A 186 -24.11 3.57 -23.15
N GLU A 187 -25.35 3.94 -22.86
CA GLU A 187 -26.54 3.19 -23.31
C GLU A 187 -26.72 3.29 -24.83
N ALA A 188 -26.61 4.49 -25.39
CA ALA A 188 -26.69 4.72 -26.82
C ALA A 188 -25.58 3.99 -27.60
N LEU A 189 -24.34 4.02 -27.11
CA LEU A 189 -23.23 3.27 -27.72
C LEU A 189 -23.43 1.74 -27.63
N LYS A 190 -24.09 1.23 -26.58
CA LYS A 190 -24.46 -0.19 -26.48
C LYS A 190 -25.60 -0.58 -27.42
N ALA A 191 -26.52 0.35 -27.68
CA ALA A 191 -27.64 0.16 -28.61
C ALA A 191 -27.22 0.21 -30.10
N GLY A 192 -25.95 0.50 -30.39
CA GLY A 192 -25.40 0.56 -31.75
C GLY A 192 -25.45 1.96 -32.38
N THR A 193 -25.82 2.99 -31.62
CA THR A 193 -25.78 4.38 -32.09
C THR A 193 -24.35 4.90 -32.08
N GLU A 194 -23.87 5.39 -33.22
CA GLU A 194 -22.58 6.08 -33.29
C GLU A 194 -22.70 7.50 -32.70
N ILE A 195 -21.87 7.80 -31.71
CA ILE A 195 -21.77 9.14 -31.10
C ILE A 195 -20.38 9.70 -31.38
N THR A 196 -20.31 10.74 -32.19
CA THR A 196 -19.05 11.43 -32.48
C THR A 196 -18.38 11.92 -31.20
N GLY A 197 -17.15 11.48 -30.95
CA GLY A 197 -16.40 11.83 -29.74
C GLY A 197 -16.56 10.87 -28.55
N ALA A 198 -17.38 9.81 -28.67
CA ALA A 198 -17.51 8.78 -27.65
C ALA A 198 -17.27 7.38 -28.21
N ARG A 199 -16.55 6.54 -27.46
CA ARG A 199 -16.30 5.14 -27.82
C ARG A 199 -16.46 4.22 -26.62
N LEU A 200 -17.04 3.05 -26.83
CA LEU A 200 -17.17 2.03 -25.79
C LEU A 200 -15.90 1.16 -25.78
N LEU A 201 -15.10 1.27 -24.71
CA LEU A 201 -13.91 0.43 -24.51
C LEU A 201 -14.22 -0.67 -23.49
N SER A 202 -14.10 -1.94 -23.89
CA SER A 202 -14.16 -3.08 -22.98
C SER A 202 -12.76 -3.42 -22.48
N ARG A 203 -12.56 -3.43 -21.16
CA ARG A 203 -11.30 -3.80 -20.50
C ARG A 203 -11.60 -4.81 -19.40
N ARG A 204 -10.68 -5.76 -19.20
CA ARG A 204 -10.71 -6.67 -18.04
C ARG A 204 -9.94 -6.02 -16.89
N SER A 205 -10.49 -6.13 -15.68
CA SER A 205 -9.80 -5.74 -14.45
C SER A 205 -9.32 -6.97 -13.70
N TRP A 206 -8.04 -7.01 -13.36
CA TRP A 206 -7.43 -8.08 -12.57
C TRP A 206 -7.22 -7.60 -11.13
N ARG A 207 -7.33 -8.52 -10.18
CA ARG A 207 -7.01 -8.27 -8.76
C ARG A 207 -6.09 -9.38 -8.27
N ILE A 208 -5.13 -8.99 -7.43
CA ILE A 208 -4.35 -9.93 -6.62
C ILE A 208 -5.14 -10.07 -5.32
N CYS A 209 -5.50 -11.30 -4.97
CA CYS A 209 -6.39 -11.64 -3.85
C CYS A 209 -5.61 -12.34 -2.76
#